data_AF-A0A8T3PEN3-F1
#
_entry.id   AF-A0A8T3PEN3-F1
#
_cell.length_a   1.000
_cell.length_b   1.000
_cell.length_c   1.000
_cell.angle_alpha   90.00
_cell.angle_beta   90.00
_cell.angle_gamma   90.00
#
_symmetry.space_group_name_H-M   'P 1'
#
loop_
_entity.id
_entity.type
_entity.pdbx_description
1 polymer ?
#
loop_
_entity_poly.entity_id
_entity_poly.type
_entity_poly.pdbx_seq_one_letter_code
_entity_poly.pdbx_strand_id
1 'polypeptide(L)'
;MTLGTLEVHPADLATAYGTIANEGKFVGRTTILAVKDREGNDVVAPRQPPPGDPIITPQAAYIMTDILAGNTRPAENPIWGRFRIQGPGGEFRQATLKTGTTSDVKDLNAYGFIGAPDAEGRQRGEFALVVGAWVGNSDASPVSLPGNEVFSTDVAAPLWSSFLQEATSDWAIRRFQRPDGIEEAAVDAFTGYRPSQYSRQQVTELFIAGTAPGDDPVIKAVPVVTDADGKDYRWHEGCPGTPTNKGYLDLTGIDADRPTWQAANADWIARARRGPGVEGGPDPRDPTETAYFYIPDYQPYGSTWGAPFAPDARCDAAPSPSPSASPAVSPSASPSAEPSPSAEPSPTPEVTPEITPEPTAAPTPEPTPTPEPPTPEPTPKPTKEPTPEPPTPEPPTPEPPTPEPSPPPSP
;
A
#
# COMPACT_ATOMS: atom_id res chain seq x y z
N MET A 1 -8.79 1.92 -12.34
CA MET A 1 -9.74 2.71 -11.51
C MET A 1 -9.44 2.42 -10.05
N THR A 2 -8.78 3.33 -9.32
CA THR A 2 -8.26 3.08 -7.96
C THR A 2 -8.98 3.88 -6.87
N LEU A 3 -9.62 5.00 -7.22
CA LEU A 3 -10.32 5.90 -6.29
C LEU A 3 -11.80 5.56 -6.08
N GLY A 4 -12.29 4.42 -6.61
CA GLY A 4 -13.69 4.00 -6.44
C GLY A 4 -14.68 4.79 -7.30
N THR A 5 -14.34 5.10 -8.56
CA THR A 5 -15.19 5.85 -9.49
C THR A 5 -16.28 5.01 -10.17
N LEU A 6 -16.49 3.77 -9.72
CA LEU A 6 -17.49 2.86 -10.28
C LEU A 6 -18.71 2.81 -9.36
N GLU A 7 -19.89 2.85 -9.97
CA GLU A 7 -21.13 2.53 -9.28
C GLU A 7 -21.23 1.01 -9.07
N VAL A 8 -21.56 0.61 -7.84
CA VAL A 8 -21.72 -0.80 -7.46
C VAL A 8 -22.92 -0.95 -6.53
N HIS A 9 -23.62 -2.08 -6.61
CA HIS A 9 -24.61 -2.38 -5.59
C HIS A 9 -23.91 -2.72 -4.26
N PRO A 10 -24.36 -2.18 -3.11
CA PRO A 10 -23.77 -2.50 -1.81
C PRO A 10 -23.70 -4.02 -1.52
N ALA A 11 -24.68 -4.78 -2.01
CA ALA A 11 -24.69 -6.23 -1.89
C ALA A 11 -23.59 -6.93 -2.71
N ASP A 12 -23.22 -6.40 -3.88
CA ASP A 12 -22.10 -6.91 -4.66
C ASP A 12 -20.78 -6.65 -3.93
N LEU A 13 -20.61 -5.44 -3.39
CA LEU A 13 -19.42 -5.08 -2.64
C LEU A 13 -19.28 -5.91 -1.36
N ALA A 14 -20.37 -6.11 -0.60
CA ALA A 14 -20.37 -7.03 0.54
C ALA A 14 -20.01 -8.47 0.14
N THR A 15 -20.44 -8.93 -1.05
CA THR A 15 -20.05 -10.26 -1.58
C THR A 15 -18.55 -10.33 -1.90
N ALA A 16 -17.96 -9.24 -2.41
CA ALA A 16 -16.52 -9.15 -2.64
C ALA A 16 -15.72 -9.21 -1.33
N TYR A 17 -16.15 -8.50 -0.29
CA TYR A 17 -15.56 -8.64 1.05
C TYR A 17 -15.76 -10.05 1.63
N GLY A 18 -16.90 -10.67 1.37
CA GLY A 18 -17.16 -12.07 1.70
C GLY A 18 -16.19 -13.04 1.03
N THR A 19 -15.75 -12.74 -0.20
CA THR A 19 -14.74 -13.52 -0.91
C THR A 19 -13.39 -13.44 -0.21
N ILE A 20 -12.98 -12.24 0.25
CA ILE A 20 -11.75 -12.05 1.04
C ILE A 20 -11.86 -12.80 2.37
N ALA A 21 -12.98 -12.64 3.08
CA ALA A 21 -13.25 -13.31 4.36
C ALA A 21 -13.27 -14.84 4.26
N ASN A 22 -13.63 -15.37 3.08
CA ASN A 22 -13.72 -16.79 2.78
C ASN A 22 -12.46 -17.32 2.06
N GLU A 23 -11.29 -16.84 2.47
CA GLU A 23 -9.99 -17.31 1.98
C GLU A 23 -9.81 -17.18 0.46
N GLY A 24 -10.46 -16.18 -0.15
CA GLY A 24 -10.42 -15.93 -1.59
C GLY A 24 -11.43 -16.73 -2.42
N LYS A 25 -12.32 -17.51 -1.78
CA LYS A 25 -13.36 -18.29 -2.47
C LYS A 25 -14.65 -17.49 -2.61
N PHE A 26 -15.02 -17.19 -3.84
CA PHE A 26 -16.26 -16.51 -4.17
C PHE A 26 -17.46 -17.43 -3.96
N VAL A 27 -18.45 -16.95 -3.21
CA VAL A 27 -19.74 -17.60 -3.06
C VAL A 27 -20.82 -16.58 -3.41
N GLY A 28 -21.62 -16.87 -4.42
CA GLY A 28 -22.71 -16.00 -4.82
C GLY A 28 -23.74 -15.81 -3.68
N ARG A 29 -24.37 -14.64 -3.65
CA ARG A 29 -25.42 -14.32 -2.66
C ARG A 29 -26.73 -15.06 -2.95
N THR A 30 -27.46 -15.39 -1.90
CA THR A 30 -28.86 -15.84 -1.98
C THR A 30 -29.63 -15.33 -0.78
N THR A 31 -30.90 -14.95 -0.99
CA THR A 31 -31.83 -14.58 0.09
C THR A 31 -32.88 -15.66 0.34
N ILE A 32 -33.08 -16.58 -0.61
CA ILE A 32 -34.02 -17.68 -0.52
C ILE A 32 -33.26 -18.96 -0.18
N LEU A 33 -33.61 -19.59 0.94
CA LEU A 33 -32.97 -20.83 1.42
C LEU A 33 -33.82 -22.08 1.16
N ALA A 34 -35.14 -21.95 1.22
CA ALA A 34 -36.09 -23.01 0.93
C ALA A 34 -37.43 -22.41 0.47
N VAL A 35 -38.16 -23.16 -0.35
CA VAL A 35 -39.56 -22.86 -0.72
C VAL A 35 -40.37 -24.10 -0.39
N LYS A 36 -41.38 -23.97 0.47
CA LYS A 36 -42.19 -25.08 0.98
C LYS A 36 -43.64 -24.97 0.52
N ASP A 37 -44.28 -26.11 0.26
CA ASP A 37 -45.72 -26.19 0.00
C ASP A 37 -46.52 -26.04 1.31
N ARG A 38 -47.86 -26.07 1.21
CA ARG A 38 -48.75 -25.94 2.38
C ARG A 38 -48.64 -27.14 3.33
N GLU A 39 -48.16 -28.28 2.86
CA GLU A 39 -47.89 -29.49 3.64
C GLU A 39 -46.48 -29.48 4.28
N GLY A 40 -45.65 -28.48 3.98
CA GLY A 40 -44.29 -28.32 4.50
C GLY A 40 -43.19 -29.02 3.70
N ASN A 41 -43.53 -29.62 2.55
CA ASN A 41 -42.56 -30.28 1.68
C ASN A 41 -41.80 -29.26 0.84
N ASP A 42 -40.53 -29.55 0.56
CA ASP A 42 -39.70 -28.71 -0.29
C ASP A 42 -40.19 -28.75 -1.74
N VAL A 43 -40.57 -27.60 -2.28
CA VAL A 43 -40.99 -27.43 -3.69
C VAL A 43 -39.78 -27.47 -4.62
N VAL A 44 -38.65 -26.96 -4.12
CA VAL A 44 -37.33 -27.07 -4.75
C VAL A 44 -36.34 -27.52 -3.70
N ALA A 45 -35.27 -28.21 -4.12
CA ALA A 45 -34.22 -28.65 -3.20
C ALA A 45 -33.71 -27.45 -2.37
N PRO A 46 -33.66 -27.56 -1.03
CA PRO A 46 -33.13 -26.51 -0.17
C PRO A 46 -31.72 -26.14 -0.58
N ARG A 47 -31.38 -24.87 -0.42
CA ARG A 47 -30.06 -24.34 -0.76
C ARG A 47 -28.98 -25.07 0.04
N GLN A 48 -28.05 -25.70 -0.68
CA GLN A 48 -26.81 -26.24 -0.12
C GLN A 48 -25.65 -25.32 -0.50
N PRO A 49 -24.94 -24.65 0.44
CA PRO A 49 -23.84 -23.74 0.13
C PRO A 49 -22.83 -24.39 -0.84
N PRO A 50 -22.39 -23.69 -1.91
CA PRO A 50 -21.44 -24.25 -2.84
C PRO A 50 -20.03 -24.22 -2.22
N PRO A 51 -19.08 -25.02 -2.71
CA PRO A 51 -17.69 -24.97 -2.24
C PRO A 51 -17.01 -23.61 -2.48
N GLY A 52 -17.54 -22.83 -3.43
CA GLY A 52 -17.04 -21.51 -3.82
C GLY A 52 -15.94 -21.58 -4.88
N ASP A 53 -15.86 -20.54 -5.71
CA ASP A 53 -14.88 -20.45 -6.80
C ASP A 53 -13.58 -19.81 -6.29
N PRO A 54 -12.40 -20.43 -6.45
CA PRO A 54 -11.15 -19.87 -5.96
C PRO A 54 -10.66 -18.73 -6.87
N ILE A 55 -11.05 -17.49 -6.56
CA ILE A 55 -10.71 -16.30 -7.37
C ILE A 55 -9.46 -15.60 -6.85
N ILE A 56 -9.18 -15.70 -5.55
CA ILE A 56 -7.99 -15.12 -4.89
C ILE A 56 -7.29 -16.24 -4.13
N THR A 57 -5.96 -16.22 -4.06
CA THR A 57 -5.22 -17.18 -3.22
C THR A 57 -5.52 -16.92 -1.74
N PRO A 58 -5.54 -17.95 -0.89
CA PRO A 58 -5.76 -17.76 0.54
C PRO A 58 -4.69 -16.85 1.17
N GLN A 59 -3.46 -16.90 0.67
CA GLN A 59 -2.36 -16.04 1.12
C GLN A 59 -2.63 -14.55 0.84
N ALA A 60 -3.04 -14.20 -0.38
CA ALA A 60 -3.36 -12.83 -0.72
C ALA A 60 -4.60 -12.34 0.04
N ALA A 61 -5.62 -13.19 0.21
CA ALA A 61 -6.79 -12.88 1.03
C ALA A 61 -6.41 -12.62 2.50
N TYR A 62 -5.47 -13.39 3.06
CA TYR A 62 -4.99 -13.22 4.42
C TYR A 62 -4.19 -11.92 4.62
N ILE A 63 -3.28 -11.59 3.69
CA ILE A 63 -2.54 -10.31 3.74
C ILE A 63 -3.52 -9.13 3.67
N MET A 64 -4.51 -9.18 2.76
CA MET A 64 -5.56 -8.15 2.69
C MET A 64 -6.37 -8.08 3.99
N THR A 65 -6.65 -9.22 4.62
CA THR A 65 -7.35 -9.28 5.91
C THR A 65 -6.54 -8.59 7.00
N ASP A 66 -5.22 -8.82 7.08
CA ASP A 66 -4.37 -8.20 8.10
C ASP A 66 -4.27 -6.67 7.91
N ILE A 67 -4.05 -6.21 6.67
CA ILE A 67 -4.04 -4.78 6.32
C ILE A 67 -5.36 -4.11 6.76
N LEU A 68 -6.51 -4.71 6.43
CA LEU A 68 -7.81 -4.16 6.81
C LEU A 68 -8.08 -4.26 8.32
N ALA A 69 -7.50 -5.25 9.01
CA ALA A 69 -7.63 -5.40 10.46
C ALA A 69 -6.87 -4.31 11.23
N GLY A 70 -5.81 -3.73 10.66
CA GLY A 70 -5.13 -2.57 11.26
C GLY A 70 -6.06 -1.38 11.50
N ASN A 71 -7.11 -1.22 10.68
CA ASN A 71 -8.14 -0.19 10.87
C ASN A 71 -9.06 -0.42 12.08
N THR A 72 -8.93 -1.53 12.79
CA THR A 72 -9.66 -1.77 14.05
C THR A 72 -8.73 -1.87 15.26
N ARG A 73 -7.42 -1.61 15.08
CA ARG A 73 -6.41 -1.67 16.15
C ARG A 73 -5.95 -0.25 16.50
N PRO A 74 -6.37 0.32 17.66
CA PRO A 74 -6.01 1.69 18.05
C PRO A 74 -4.50 1.98 18.07
N ALA A 75 -3.68 0.97 18.37
CA ALA A 75 -2.22 1.11 18.41
C ALA A 75 -1.60 1.26 17.01
N GLU A 76 -2.24 0.73 15.97
CA GLU A 76 -1.75 0.82 14.58
C GLU A 76 -2.38 2.01 13.86
N ASN A 77 -3.71 2.15 14.00
CA ASN A 77 -4.48 3.22 13.40
C ASN A 77 -5.36 3.92 14.44
N PRO A 78 -4.94 5.07 15.01
CA PRO A 78 -5.71 5.76 16.05
C PRO A 78 -7.01 6.39 15.52
N ILE A 79 -7.08 6.72 14.22
CA ILE A 79 -8.26 7.36 13.63
C ILE A 79 -9.38 6.33 13.48
N TRP A 80 -9.11 5.20 12.84
CA TRP A 80 -10.13 4.16 12.60
C TRP A 80 -10.25 3.15 13.74
N GLY A 81 -9.18 2.91 14.51
CA GLY A 81 -9.18 1.93 15.61
C GLY A 81 -10.18 2.22 16.73
N ARG A 82 -10.75 3.43 16.79
CA ARG A 82 -11.88 3.75 17.66
C ARG A 82 -13.15 2.96 17.35
N PHE A 83 -13.30 2.47 16.12
CA PHE A 83 -14.42 1.62 15.66
C PHE A 83 -14.18 0.13 15.89
N ARG A 84 -13.23 -0.23 16.77
CA ARG A 84 -12.96 -1.62 17.13
C ARG A 84 -14.21 -2.33 17.61
N ILE A 85 -14.27 -3.64 17.38
CA ILE A 85 -15.33 -4.50 17.91
C ILE A 85 -14.83 -5.17 19.19
N GLN A 86 -15.72 -5.31 20.16
CA GLN A 86 -15.47 -6.01 21.41
C GLN A 86 -16.36 -7.25 21.51
N GLY A 87 -15.83 -8.31 22.13
CA GLY A 87 -16.61 -9.49 22.49
C GLY A 87 -17.16 -9.41 23.92
N PRO A 88 -17.63 -10.55 24.45
CA PRO A 88 -18.08 -10.66 25.83
C PRO A 88 -17.02 -10.13 26.80
N GLY A 89 -17.45 -9.33 27.79
CA GLY A 89 -16.54 -8.75 28.78
C GLY A 89 -15.65 -7.60 28.28
N GLY A 90 -15.88 -7.09 27.06
CA GLY A 90 -15.14 -5.95 26.51
C GLY A 90 -13.80 -6.32 25.87
N GLU A 91 -13.51 -7.61 25.72
CA GLU A 91 -12.28 -8.11 25.09
C GLU A 91 -12.21 -7.72 23.60
N PHE A 92 -11.00 -7.50 23.07
CA PHE A 92 -10.81 -7.13 21.67
C PHE A 92 -11.21 -8.29 20.73
N ARG A 93 -12.16 -8.03 19.82
CA ARG A 93 -12.52 -8.94 18.72
C ARG A 93 -11.83 -8.48 17.45
N GLN A 94 -11.09 -9.38 16.80
CA GLN A 94 -10.51 -9.10 15.48
C GLN A 94 -11.62 -8.84 14.46
N ALA A 95 -11.54 -7.69 13.80
CA ALA A 95 -12.43 -7.27 12.75
C ALA A 95 -11.63 -6.49 11.69
N THR A 96 -12.05 -6.57 10.43
CA THR A 96 -11.49 -5.73 9.36
C THR A 96 -12.38 -4.50 9.17
N LEU A 97 -11.82 -3.36 8.76
CA LEU A 97 -12.62 -2.20 8.38
C LEU A 97 -12.01 -1.47 7.20
N LYS A 98 -12.83 -1.07 6.24
CA LYS A 98 -12.50 -0.04 5.26
C LYS A 98 -13.65 0.94 5.11
N THR A 99 -13.33 2.23 5.18
CA THR A 99 -14.28 3.30 4.85
C THR A 99 -14.09 3.79 3.41
N GLY A 100 -15.13 4.41 2.83
CA GLY A 100 -15.07 5.05 1.52
C GLY A 100 -16.00 6.25 1.42
N THR A 101 -15.44 7.44 1.21
CA THR A 101 -16.19 8.70 1.04
C THR A 101 -15.97 9.17 -0.39
N THR A 102 -17.03 9.46 -1.14
CA THR A 102 -16.88 10.11 -2.46
C THR A 102 -16.44 11.56 -2.31
N SER A 103 -15.80 12.11 -3.35
CA SER A 103 -15.29 13.49 -3.33
C SER A 103 -16.38 14.56 -3.20
N ASP A 104 -17.61 14.24 -3.62
CA ASP A 104 -18.78 15.09 -3.49
C ASP A 104 -19.66 14.75 -2.28
N VAL A 105 -19.18 13.85 -1.42
CA VAL A 105 -19.75 13.52 -0.11
C VAL A 105 -21.19 12.97 -0.21
N LYS A 106 -21.54 12.36 -1.35
CA LYS A 106 -22.87 11.77 -1.56
C LYS A 106 -22.98 10.35 -1.03
N ASP A 107 -21.87 9.61 -1.08
CA ASP A 107 -21.82 8.20 -0.68
C ASP A 107 -20.78 7.98 0.40
N LEU A 108 -21.25 7.55 1.57
CA LEU A 108 -20.44 7.22 2.74
C LEU A 108 -20.52 5.72 3.02
N ASN A 109 -19.38 5.06 3.06
CA ASN A 109 -19.30 3.60 3.07
C ASN A 109 -18.44 3.09 4.23
N ALA A 110 -18.81 1.95 4.80
CA ALA A 110 -18.00 1.17 5.72
C ALA A 110 -18.24 -0.32 5.49
N TYR A 111 -17.18 -1.07 5.17
CA TYR A 111 -17.25 -2.51 4.91
C TYR A 111 -16.21 -3.26 5.74
N GLY A 112 -16.57 -4.45 6.17
CA GLY A 112 -15.68 -5.27 6.99
C GLY A 112 -16.31 -6.58 7.43
N PHE A 113 -15.51 -7.46 8.01
CA PHE A 113 -15.91 -8.77 8.50
C PHE A 113 -15.14 -9.14 9.76
N ILE A 114 -15.62 -10.18 10.45
CA ILE A 114 -14.98 -10.75 11.64
C ILE A 114 -14.47 -12.17 11.36
N GLY A 115 -13.61 -12.69 12.23
CA GLY A 115 -13.14 -14.08 12.15
C GLY A 115 -14.32 -15.06 12.15
N ALA A 116 -14.29 -16.03 11.23
CA ALA A 116 -15.36 -17.01 11.09
C ALA A 116 -15.45 -17.91 12.34
N PRO A 117 -16.67 -18.33 12.74
CA PRO A 117 -16.85 -19.29 13.80
C PRO A 117 -16.36 -20.68 13.38
N ASP A 118 -15.90 -21.43 14.37
CA ASP A 118 -15.61 -22.85 14.26
C ASP A 118 -16.89 -23.68 14.28
N ALA A 119 -16.75 -25.02 14.22
CA ALA A 119 -17.89 -25.92 14.23
C ALA A 119 -18.75 -25.77 15.50
N GLU A 120 -18.14 -25.53 16.65
CA GLU A 120 -18.84 -25.34 17.92
C GLU A 120 -19.63 -24.01 17.95
N GLY A 121 -19.01 -22.91 17.50
CA GLY A 121 -19.70 -21.62 17.35
C GLY A 121 -20.91 -21.72 16.43
N ARG A 122 -20.78 -22.42 15.29
CA ARG A 122 -21.91 -22.66 14.37
C ARG A 122 -23.04 -23.44 15.02
N GLN A 123 -22.74 -24.40 15.89
CA GLN A 123 -23.78 -25.13 16.64
C GLN A 123 -24.51 -24.24 17.65
N ARG A 124 -23.86 -23.19 18.15
CA ARG A 124 -24.48 -22.15 19.00
C ARG A 124 -25.23 -21.06 18.21
N GLY A 125 -25.29 -21.17 16.89
CA GLY A 125 -25.93 -20.18 16.03
C GLY A 125 -25.04 -18.99 15.64
N GLU A 126 -23.73 -19.06 15.88
CA GLU A 126 -22.78 -18.08 15.34
C GLU A 126 -22.57 -18.33 13.84
N PHE A 127 -22.31 -17.28 13.05
CA PHE A 127 -22.09 -17.40 11.61
C PHE A 127 -20.94 -16.51 11.14
N ALA A 128 -20.38 -16.84 9.97
CA ALA A 128 -19.44 -15.94 9.31
C ALA A 128 -20.19 -14.67 8.90
N LEU A 129 -19.67 -13.51 9.31
CA LEU A 129 -20.37 -12.24 9.19
C LEU A 129 -19.51 -11.21 8.46
N VAL A 130 -20.03 -10.73 7.33
CA VAL A 130 -19.53 -9.59 6.55
C VAL A 130 -20.62 -8.53 6.56
N VAL A 131 -20.24 -7.30 6.88
CA VAL A 131 -21.15 -6.17 7.02
C VAL A 131 -20.68 -5.03 6.14
N GLY A 132 -21.61 -4.51 5.35
CA GLY A 132 -21.47 -3.25 4.62
C GLY A 132 -22.53 -2.26 5.10
N ALA A 133 -22.12 -1.03 5.38
CA ALA A 133 -22.98 0.09 5.68
C ALA A 133 -22.75 1.17 4.60
N TRP A 134 -23.83 1.56 3.92
CA TRP A 134 -23.85 2.69 3.00
C TRP A 134 -24.82 3.72 3.55
N VAL A 135 -24.42 5.00 3.49
CA VAL A 135 -25.25 6.14 3.86
C VAL A 135 -25.14 7.17 2.74
N GLY A 136 -26.30 7.58 2.21
CA GLY A 136 -26.43 8.56 1.15
C GLY A 136 -27.88 9.03 1.04
N ASN A 137 -28.10 10.14 0.33
CA ASN A 137 -29.44 10.63 0.04
C ASN A 137 -29.94 10.05 -1.28
N SER A 138 -31.22 9.66 -1.35
CA SER A 138 -31.83 9.07 -2.55
C SER A 138 -31.85 10.02 -3.76
N ASP A 139 -31.74 11.32 -3.53
CA ASP A 139 -31.67 12.36 -4.57
C ASP A 139 -30.22 12.72 -4.96
N ALA A 140 -29.23 11.98 -4.43
CA ALA A 140 -27.80 12.22 -4.61
C ALA A 140 -27.34 13.61 -4.14
N SER A 141 -28.08 14.26 -3.24
CA SER A 141 -27.56 15.42 -2.52
C SER A 141 -26.45 15.00 -1.55
N PRO A 142 -25.43 15.86 -1.29
CA PRO A 142 -24.38 15.55 -0.33
C PRO A 142 -24.94 15.22 1.06
N VAL A 143 -24.35 14.21 1.71
CA VAL A 143 -24.65 13.90 3.11
C VAL A 143 -24.03 15.00 3.97
N SER A 144 -24.88 15.71 4.71
CA SER A 144 -24.45 16.82 5.57
C SER A 144 -25.18 16.79 6.90
N LEU A 145 -24.49 17.26 7.93
CA LEU A 145 -25.13 17.70 9.17
C LEU A 145 -25.30 19.23 9.09
N PRO A 146 -26.24 19.83 9.85
CA PRO A 146 -26.40 21.28 9.86
C PRO A 146 -25.06 21.98 10.13
N GLY A 147 -24.52 22.64 9.09
CA GLY A 147 -23.30 23.44 9.16
C GLY A 147 -21.99 22.74 8.80
N ASN A 148 -21.94 21.42 8.52
CA ASN A 148 -20.69 20.73 8.13
C ASN A 148 -20.92 19.52 7.20
N GLU A 149 -20.00 19.32 6.25
CA GLU A 149 -19.85 18.05 5.53
C GLU A 149 -19.43 16.94 6.49
N VAL A 150 -19.90 15.71 6.25
CA VAL A 150 -19.57 14.53 7.08
C VAL A 150 -18.87 13.47 6.25
N PHE A 151 -17.94 12.76 6.86
CA PHE A 151 -17.21 11.67 6.23
C PHE A 151 -17.78 10.32 6.66
N SER A 152 -17.33 9.26 5.99
CA SER A 152 -17.68 7.89 6.38
C SER A 152 -17.35 7.57 7.84
N THR A 153 -16.34 8.23 8.41
CA THR A 153 -15.97 8.10 9.82
C THR A 153 -16.96 8.72 10.79
N ASP A 154 -17.87 9.57 10.33
CA ASP A 154 -18.85 10.25 11.16
C ASP A 154 -20.20 9.51 11.18
N VAL A 155 -20.49 8.71 10.16
CA VAL A 155 -21.80 8.06 9.99
C VAL A 155 -21.72 6.56 9.66
N ALA A 156 -21.10 6.18 8.54
CA ALA A 156 -21.09 4.79 8.08
C ALA A 156 -20.26 3.86 8.99
N ALA A 157 -19.07 4.30 9.42
CA ALA A 157 -18.20 3.53 10.31
C ALA A 157 -18.79 3.28 11.71
N PRO A 158 -19.37 4.28 12.41
CA PRO A 158 -20.05 4.00 13.68
C PRO A 158 -21.28 3.10 13.50
N LEU A 159 -22.06 3.26 12.42
CA LEU A 159 -23.19 2.35 12.13
C LEU A 159 -22.72 0.89 11.95
N TRP A 160 -21.68 0.69 11.14
CA TRP A 160 -21.05 -0.61 10.94
C TRP A 160 -20.57 -1.21 12.28
N SER A 161 -19.91 -0.40 13.11
CA SER A 161 -19.36 -0.82 14.40
C SER A 161 -20.47 -1.20 15.39
N SER A 162 -21.50 -0.35 15.51
CA SER A 162 -22.66 -0.60 16.39
C SER A 162 -23.40 -1.87 16.01
N PHE A 163 -23.66 -2.08 14.71
CA PHE A 163 -24.31 -3.30 14.24
C PHE A 163 -23.52 -4.55 14.60
N LEU A 164 -22.21 -4.58 14.30
CA LEU A 164 -21.36 -5.72 14.64
C LEU A 164 -21.25 -5.93 16.15
N GLN A 165 -21.18 -4.86 16.93
CA GLN A 165 -21.10 -4.92 18.38
C GLN A 165 -22.36 -5.54 19.00
N GLU A 166 -23.54 -5.17 18.50
CA GLU A 166 -24.82 -5.73 18.93
C GLU A 166 -25.00 -7.17 18.45
N ALA A 167 -24.77 -7.44 17.15
CA ALA A 167 -24.98 -8.75 16.55
C ALA A 167 -24.05 -9.84 17.11
N THR A 168 -22.91 -9.46 17.69
CA THR A 168 -21.86 -10.40 18.12
C THR A 168 -21.45 -10.24 19.59
N SER A 169 -22.28 -9.55 20.40
CA SER A 169 -21.98 -9.23 21.81
C SER A 169 -21.70 -10.47 22.65
N ASP A 170 -22.42 -11.56 22.38
CA ASP A 170 -22.40 -12.79 23.15
C ASP A 170 -21.65 -13.93 22.43
N TRP A 171 -21.09 -13.66 21.26
CA TRP A 171 -20.39 -14.67 20.46
C TRP A 171 -18.98 -14.89 20.98
N ALA A 172 -18.43 -16.09 20.82
CA ALA A 172 -17.02 -16.31 21.12
C ALA A 172 -16.11 -15.46 20.22
N ILE A 173 -14.97 -15.00 20.75
CA ILE A 173 -13.96 -14.31 19.94
C ILE A 173 -13.22 -15.35 19.09
N ARG A 174 -13.03 -15.01 17.81
CA ARG A 174 -12.34 -15.83 16.82
C ARG A 174 -11.26 -15.01 16.14
N ARG A 175 -10.16 -15.67 15.78
CA ARG A 175 -9.03 -15.06 15.08
C ARG A 175 -9.06 -15.42 13.60
N PHE A 176 -8.56 -14.53 12.76
CA PHE A 176 -8.30 -14.84 11.36
C PHE A 176 -7.25 -15.95 11.26
N GLN A 177 -7.55 -17.00 10.51
CA GLN A 177 -6.66 -18.16 10.36
C GLN A 177 -5.58 -17.85 9.32
N ARG A 178 -4.31 -17.97 9.71
CA ARG A 178 -3.17 -17.80 8.81
C ARG A 178 -3.04 -19.05 7.93
N PRO A 179 -3.07 -18.93 6.59
CA PRO A 179 -2.80 -20.05 5.71
C PRO A 179 -1.31 -20.36 5.64
N ASP A 180 -0.98 -21.57 5.21
CA ASP A 180 0.40 -21.94 4.87
C ASP A 180 0.96 -21.05 3.75
N GLY A 181 2.29 -20.95 3.67
CA GLY A 181 2.94 -20.13 2.64
C GLY A 181 2.88 -18.62 2.90
N ILE A 182 2.59 -18.20 4.13
CA ILE A 182 2.87 -16.84 4.61
C ILE A 182 4.13 -16.86 5.45
N GLU A 183 5.07 -15.97 5.17
CA GLU A 183 6.30 -15.76 5.94
C GLU A 183 6.33 -14.37 6.58
N GLU A 184 7.19 -14.20 7.58
CA GLU A 184 7.48 -12.90 8.18
C GLU A 184 8.90 -12.49 7.80
N ALA A 185 9.08 -11.22 7.42
CA ALA A 185 10.40 -10.66 7.16
C ALA A 185 10.51 -9.26 7.76
N ALA A 186 11.70 -8.94 8.26
CA ALA A 186 12.03 -7.56 8.62
C ALA A 186 12.21 -6.72 7.36
N VAL A 187 11.66 -5.51 7.35
CA VAL A 187 11.82 -4.50 6.32
C VAL A 187 12.24 -3.17 6.93
N ASP A 188 12.94 -2.35 6.15
CA ASP A 188 13.14 -0.94 6.48
C ASP A 188 11.78 -0.23 6.49
N ALA A 189 11.47 0.46 7.57
CA ALA A 189 10.14 1.05 7.78
C ALA A 189 9.81 2.21 6.82
N PHE A 190 10.80 2.73 6.08
CA PHE A 190 10.64 3.85 5.16
C PHE A 190 10.69 3.42 3.70
N THR A 191 11.56 2.47 3.35
CA THR A 191 11.69 2.02 1.96
C THR A 191 10.90 0.76 1.66
N GLY A 192 10.55 -0.02 2.69
CA GLY A 192 9.89 -1.31 2.54
C GLY A 192 10.80 -2.42 2.01
N TYR A 193 12.11 -2.17 1.83
CA TYR A 193 13.07 -3.17 1.38
C TYR A 193 13.75 -3.89 2.54
N ARG A 194 14.57 -4.92 2.23
CA ARG A 194 15.37 -5.60 3.25
C ARG A 194 16.24 -4.58 4.02
N PRO A 195 16.26 -4.64 5.35
CA PRO A 195 17.08 -3.72 6.13
C PRO A 195 18.56 -3.85 5.80
N SER A 196 19.24 -2.71 5.82
CA SER A 196 20.69 -2.63 5.65
C SER A 196 21.33 -2.01 6.89
N GLN A 197 22.66 -1.91 6.90
CA GLN A 197 23.40 -1.15 7.92
C GLN A 197 23.02 0.35 7.97
N TYR A 198 22.30 0.85 6.96
CA TYR A 198 21.85 2.24 6.88
C TYR A 198 20.40 2.44 7.31
N SER A 199 19.67 1.35 7.56
CA SER A 199 18.28 1.40 8.02
C SER A 199 18.19 2.03 9.40
N ARG A 200 17.32 3.02 9.55
CA ARG A 200 17.09 3.71 10.84
C ARG A 200 16.03 3.02 11.70
N GLN A 201 15.05 2.42 11.06
CA GLN A 201 13.94 1.75 11.73
C GLN A 201 13.54 0.52 10.92
N GLN A 202 13.24 -0.58 11.60
CA GLN A 202 12.81 -1.82 11.00
C GLN A 202 11.47 -2.24 11.57
N VAL A 203 10.64 -2.85 10.73
CA VAL A 203 9.37 -3.46 11.13
C VAL A 203 9.27 -4.86 10.55
N THR A 204 8.56 -5.75 11.22
CA THR A 204 8.27 -7.08 10.71
C THR A 204 6.93 -7.05 9.97
N GLU A 205 6.94 -7.50 8.72
CA GLU A 205 5.76 -7.55 7.85
C GLU A 205 5.49 -8.97 7.35
N LEU A 206 4.26 -9.19 6.88
CA LEU A 206 3.81 -10.46 6.31
C LEU A 206 4.00 -10.48 4.79
N PHE A 207 4.55 -11.58 4.28
CA PHE A 207 4.75 -11.82 2.85
C PHE A 207 4.19 -13.16 2.43
N ILE A 208 3.77 -13.26 1.17
CA ILE A 208 3.61 -14.56 0.53
C ILE A 208 5.02 -15.15 0.38
N ALA A 209 5.20 -16.43 0.70
CA ALA A 209 6.50 -17.07 0.69
C ALA A 209 7.22 -16.83 -0.65
N GLY A 210 8.44 -16.28 -0.57
CA GLY A 210 9.25 -15.95 -1.75
C GLY A 210 8.96 -14.57 -2.37
N THR A 211 8.08 -13.76 -1.76
CA THR A 211 7.81 -12.38 -2.19
C THR A 211 8.37 -11.32 -1.23
N ALA A 212 9.08 -11.73 -0.17
CA ALA A 212 9.79 -10.79 0.69
C ALA A 212 10.81 -9.97 -0.13
N PRO A 213 11.01 -8.68 0.20
CA PRO A 213 11.83 -7.78 -0.60
C PRO A 213 13.31 -8.12 -0.54
N GLY A 214 14.01 -7.79 -1.63
CA GLY A 214 15.46 -7.88 -1.75
C GLY A 214 16.18 -6.66 -1.17
N ASP A 215 17.44 -6.50 -1.58
CA ASP A 215 18.29 -5.39 -1.14
C ASP A 215 17.70 -4.02 -1.51
N ASP A 216 17.94 -3.04 -0.66
CA ASP A 216 17.39 -1.68 -0.79
C ASP A 216 18.01 -0.92 -1.99
N PRO A 217 17.21 -0.59 -3.03
CA PRO A 217 17.68 0.21 -4.14
C PRO A 217 17.59 1.72 -3.88
N VAL A 218 16.93 2.16 -2.82
CA VAL A 218 16.61 3.56 -2.50
C VAL A 218 17.65 4.17 -1.58
N ILE A 219 18.10 3.45 -0.54
CA ILE A 219 19.17 3.92 0.34
C ILE A 219 20.51 3.42 -0.18
N LYS A 220 21.33 4.34 -0.70
CA LYS A 220 22.65 4.05 -1.28
C LYS A 220 23.78 4.53 -0.38
N ALA A 221 24.84 3.72 -0.33
CA ALA A 221 26.10 4.11 0.25
C ALA A 221 26.74 5.20 -0.62
N VAL A 222 27.00 6.37 -0.03
CA VAL A 222 27.76 7.45 -0.67
C VAL A 222 29.04 7.68 0.15
N PRO A 223 30.22 7.67 -0.49
CA PRO A 223 31.46 8.02 0.17
C PRO A 223 31.47 9.53 0.47
N VAL A 224 31.60 9.87 1.74
CA VAL A 224 31.63 11.26 2.20
C VAL A 224 32.77 11.51 3.17
N VAL A 225 33.16 12.77 3.25
CA VAL A 225 33.94 13.32 4.35
C VAL A 225 33.08 14.30 5.12
N THR A 226 33.18 14.27 6.44
CA THR A 226 32.42 15.12 7.34
C THR A 226 33.36 16.19 7.90
N ASP A 227 32.96 17.46 7.81
CA ASP A 227 33.71 18.55 8.43
C ASP A 227 33.54 18.58 9.96
N ALA A 228 34.23 19.51 10.62
CA ALA A 228 34.18 19.67 12.07
C ALA A 228 32.78 20.06 12.60
N ASP A 229 31.94 20.64 11.74
CA ASP A 229 30.57 21.05 12.06
C ASP A 229 29.55 19.93 11.80
N GLY A 230 30.01 18.76 11.37
CA GLY A 230 29.16 17.59 11.12
C GLY A 230 28.50 17.59 9.73
N LYS A 231 28.89 18.48 8.82
CA LYS A 231 28.34 18.55 7.46
C LYS A 231 29.10 17.62 6.52
N ASP A 232 28.33 16.86 5.74
CA ASP A 232 28.86 15.89 4.79
C ASP A 232 29.10 16.51 3.40
N TYR A 233 30.23 16.15 2.80
CA TYR A 233 30.59 16.48 1.43
C TYR A 233 30.89 15.19 0.66
N ARG A 234 30.45 15.12 -0.60
CA ARG A 234 30.78 13.97 -1.46
C ARG A 234 32.28 13.87 -1.67
N TRP A 235 32.81 12.70 -1.38
CA TRP A 235 34.22 12.42 -1.59
C TRP A 235 34.55 12.17 -3.07
N HIS A 236 35.72 12.64 -3.48
CA HIS A 236 36.35 12.25 -4.74
C HIS A 236 37.87 12.18 -4.54
N GLU A 237 38.56 11.64 -5.53
CA GLU A 237 40.02 11.60 -5.54
C GLU A 237 40.60 13.02 -5.42
N GLY A 238 41.46 13.22 -4.42
CA GLY A 238 42.02 14.53 -4.06
C GLY A 238 41.41 15.15 -2.80
N CYS A 239 40.27 14.68 -2.31
CA CYS A 239 39.73 15.16 -1.04
C CYS A 239 40.61 14.75 0.16
N PRO A 240 40.74 15.62 1.17
CA PRO A 240 41.47 15.28 2.39
C PRO A 240 40.73 14.22 3.21
N GLY A 241 41.50 13.33 3.84
CA GLY A 241 40.98 12.30 4.73
C GLY A 241 40.46 11.04 4.02
N THR A 242 40.18 10.03 4.83
CA THR A 242 39.62 8.75 4.36
C THR A 242 38.09 8.88 4.28
N PRO A 243 37.46 8.58 3.13
CA PRO A 243 36.00 8.63 3.03
C PRO A 243 35.35 7.59 3.95
N THR A 244 34.17 7.93 4.45
CA THR A 244 33.27 7.00 5.12
C THR A 244 32.02 6.83 4.29
N ASN A 245 31.53 5.60 4.16
CA ASN A 245 30.27 5.34 3.45
C ASN A 245 29.10 5.58 4.40
N LYS A 246 28.24 6.54 4.05
CA LYS A 246 26.97 6.78 4.75
C LYS A 246 25.80 6.50 3.80
N GLY A 247 24.65 6.13 4.37
CA GLY A 247 23.43 5.86 3.60
C GLY A 247 22.67 7.15 3.30
N TYR A 248 22.29 7.34 2.04
CA TYR A 248 21.47 8.47 1.59
C TYR A 248 20.38 8.00 0.62
N LEU A 249 19.27 8.74 0.59
CA LEU A 249 18.22 8.56 -0.39
C LEU A 249 18.71 8.87 -1.80
N ASP A 250 18.51 7.92 -2.70
CA ASP A 250 18.61 8.05 -4.13
C ASP A 250 17.25 7.73 -4.77
N LEU A 251 16.51 8.78 -5.10
CA LEU A 251 15.21 8.70 -5.75
C LEU A 251 15.30 8.98 -7.26
N THR A 252 16.50 9.06 -7.83
CA THR A 252 16.68 9.47 -9.23
C THR A 252 16.17 8.44 -10.25
N GLY A 253 16.11 7.16 -9.84
CA GLY A 253 15.59 6.07 -10.67
C GLY A 253 14.13 5.69 -10.36
N ILE A 254 13.44 6.41 -9.48
CA ILE A 254 12.06 6.06 -9.13
C ILE A 254 11.11 6.39 -10.28
N ASP A 255 10.18 5.47 -10.56
CA ASP A 255 9.22 5.57 -11.67
C ASP A 255 9.88 5.83 -13.05
N ALA A 256 11.07 5.26 -13.29
CA ALA A 256 11.82 5.48 -14.54
C ALA A 256 11.03 5.04 -15.80
N ASP A 257 10.08 4.10 -15.64
CA ASP A 257 9.12 3.66 -16.66
C ASP A 257 7.98 4.66 -16.91
N ARG A 258 7.91 5.75 -16.13
CA ARG A 258 6.93 6.84 -16.24
C ARG A 258 7.60 8.18 -16.55
N PRO A 259 8.06 8.41 -17.80
CA PRO A 259 8.75 9.65 -18.17
C PRO A 259 7.97 10.94 -17.89
N THR A 260 6.64 10.89 -17.97
CA THR A 260 5.75 12.04 -17.70
C THR A 260 5.72 12.44 -16.22
N TRP A 261 6.14 11.55 -15.31
CA TRP A 261 6.16 11.82 -13.87
C TRP A 261 7.49 12.40 -13.41
N GLN A 262 8.56 12.20 -14.18
CA GLN A 262 9.93 12.55 -13.80
C GLN A 262 10.10 14.03 -13.45
N ALA A 263 9.43 14.95 -14.15
CA ALA A 263 9.46 16.37 -13.82
C ALA A 263 8.85 16.67 -12.43
N ALA A 264 7.74 16.01 -12.09
CA ALA A 264 7.10 16.15 -10.78
C ALA A 264 7.92 15.49 -9.68
N ASN A 265 8.52 14.32 -9.94
CA ASN A 265 9.42 13.63 -9.01
C ASN A 265 10.65 14.50 -8.70
N ALA A 266 11.28 15.07 -9.73
CA ALA A 266 12.44 15.96 -9.56
C ALA A 266 12.09 17.24 -8.77
N ASP A 267 10.94 17.86 -9.06
CA ASP A 267 10.44 19.00 -8.29
C ASP A 267 10.23 18.63 -6.82
N TRP A 268 9.53 17.52 -6.55
CA TRP A 268 9.29 17.07 -5.18
C TRP A 268 10.59 16.76 -4.43
N ILE A 269 11.55 16.08 -5.06
CA ILE A 269 12.87 15.78 -4.47
C ILE A 269 13.61 17.08 -4.12
N ALA A 270 13.62 18.06 -5.03
CA ALA A 270 14.29 19.34 -4.80
C ALA A 270 13.68 20.10 -3.61
N ARG A 271 12.36 20.02 -3.44
CA ARG A 271 11.65 20.60 -2.29
C ARG A 271 11.90 19.81 -1.00
N ALA A 272 11.82 18.48 -1.05
CA ALA A 272 11.99 17.60 0.11
C ALA A 272 13.40 17.69 0.71
N ARG A 273 14.43 17.96 -0.12
CA ARG A 273 15.80 18.29 0.34
C ARG A 273 15.85 19.49 1.29
N ARG A 274 14.92 20.43 1.16
CA ARG A 274 14.81 21.62 2.01
C ARG A 274 13.92 21.41 3.23
N GLY A 275 13.25 20.27 3.33
CA GLY A 275 12.37 19.88 4.44
C GLY A 275 10.88 19.86 4.07
N PRO A 276 10.00 19.55 5.04
CA PRO A 276 8.54 19.67 4.90
C PRO A 276 8.11 21.14 4.85
N GLY A 277 6.87 21.41 4.39
CA GLY A 277 6.28 22.75 4.27
C GLY A 277 6.78 23.55 3.06
N VAL A 278 7.59 22.94 2.19
CA VAL A 278 8.15 23.62 1.02
C VAL A 278 7.15 23.51 -0.13
N GLU A 279 6.51 24.63 -0.44
CA GLU A 279 5.53 24.77 -1.51
C GLU A 279 6.13 24.54 -2.91
N GLY A 280 5.33 23.94 -3.79
CA GLY A 280 5.59 23.82 -5.23
C GLY A 280 4.65 22.81 -5.88
N GLY A 281 5.14 22.11 -6.90
CA GLY A 281 4.32 21.19 -7.69
C GLY A 281 3.90 21.76 -9.05
N PRO A 282 3.12 20.99 -9.82
CA PRO A 282 2.91 21.24 -11.24
C PRO A 282 1.97 22.41 -11.55
N ASP A 283 1.04 22.77 -10.66
CA ASP A 283 0.16 23.93 -10.83
C ASP A 283 0.59 25.07 -9.89
N PRO A 284 1.20 26.15 -10.40
CA PRO A 284 1.63 27.27 -9.57
C PRO A 284 0.46 28.07 -8.97
N ARG A 285 -0.78 27.81 -9.41
CA ARG A 285 -1.99 28.45 -8.84
C ARG A 285 -2.53 27.68 -7.63
N ASP A 286 -2.09 26.45 -7.44
CA ASP A 286 -2.51 25.55 -6.37
C ASP A 286 -1.29 24.74 -5.88
N PRO A 287 -0.32 25.40 -5.22
CA PRO A 287 0.90 24.75 -4.78
C PRO A 287 0.61 23.72 -3.68
N THR A 288 1.37 22.64 -3.71
CA THR A 288 1.39 21.59 -2.69
C THR A 288 2.64 21.71 -1.83
N GLU A 289 2.50 21.47 -0.53
CA GLU A 289 3.62 21.43 0.41
C GLU A 289 4.23 20.03 0.50
N THR A 290 5.55 19.96 0.70
CA THR A 290 6.21 18.70 1.09
C THR A 290 5.79 18.29 2.50
N ALA A 291 5.60 17.00 2.74
CA ALA A 291 5.29 16.47 4.07
C ALA A 291 5.94 15.10 4.28
N TYR A 292 6.37 14.79 5.51
CA TYR A 292 6.91 13.47 5.86
C TYR A 292 5.86 12.37 5.74
N PHE A 293 4.62 12.71 6.07
CA PHE A 293 3.46 11.82 5.98
C PHE A 293 2.23 12.63 5.57
N TYR A 294 1.23 11.98 5.00
CA TYR A 294 0.03 12.67 4.49
C TYR A 294 -0.83 13.29 5.58
N ILE A 295 -0.77 12.76 6.82
CA ILE A 295 -1.35 13.38 8.02
C ILE A 295 -0.18 13.91 8.87
N PRO A 296 -0.07 15.23 9.07
CA PRO A 296 1.03 15.82 9.84
C PRO A 296 1.20 15.25 11.24
N ASP A 297 0.08 14.92 11.90
CA ASP A 297 0.06 14.40 13.27
C ASP A 297 0.36 12.89 13.38
N TYR A 298 0.41 12.16 12.26
CA TYR A 298 0.69 10.72 12.25
C TYR A 298 2.09 10.45 11.71
N GLN A 299 3.03 10.22 12.63
CA GLN A 299 4.45 10.01 12.34
C GLN A 299 4.98 8.82 13.15
N PRO A 300 4.59 7.57 12.82
CA PRO A 300 4.86 6.40 13.64
C PRO A 300 6.36 6.12 13.84
N TYR A 301 7.20 6.63 12.93
CA TYR A 301 8.66 6.49 12.97
C TYR A 301 9.39 7.85 13.02
N GLY A 302 8.67 8.91 13.41
CA GLY A 302 9.19 10.27 13.55
C GLY A 302 9.16 11.12 12.27
N SER A 303 9.46 12.41 12.43
CA SER A 303 9.55 13.43 11.36
C SER A 303 10.82 13.25 10.50
N THR A 304 10.87 12.19 9.68
CA THR A 304 12.04 11.93 8.84
C THR A 304 11.68 11.17 7.56
N TRP A 305 12.54 11.27 6.54
CA TRP A 305 12.45 10.51 5.29
C TRP A 305 13.08 9.10 5.39
N GLY A 306 13.52 8.69 6.58
CA GLY A 306 14.26 7.44 6.80
C GLY A 306 15.76 7.54 6.54
N ALA A 307 16.17 8.32 5.53
CA ALA A 307 17.56 8.66 5.27
C ALA A 307 17.69 10.11 4.78
N PRO A 308 18.86 10.76 4.91
CA PRO A 308 19.08 12.09 4.36
C PRO A 308 19.24 12.02 2.83
N PHE A 309 19.03 13.14 2.15
CA PHE A 309 19.43 13.25 0.74
C PHE A 309 20.94 13.43 0.63
N ALA A 310 21.54 12.82 -0.39
CA ALA A 310 22.97 12.90 -0.60
C ALA A 310 23.44 14.34 -0.87
N PRO A 311 24.58 14.79 -0.29
CA PRO A 311 25.05 16.16 -0.44
C PRO A 311 25.37 16.49 -1.90
N ASP A 312 25.08 17.71 -2.33
CA ASP A 312 25.44 18.17 -3.68
C ASP A 312 26.87 18.73 -3.72
N ALA A 313 27.34 19.26 -2.59
CA ALA A 313 28.69 19.77 -2.44
C ALA A 313 29.72 18.64 -2.39
N ARG A 314 30.85 18.87 -3.04
CA ARG A 314 32.05 18.03 -2.99
C ARG A 314 33.05 18.67 -2.02
N CYS A 315 33.92 17.85 -1.44
CA CYS A 315 35.02 18.37 -0.64
C CYS A 315 36.04 19.08 -1.53
N ASP A 316 36.68 20.10 -0.98
CA ASP A 316 37.77 20.76 -1.67
C ASP A 316 38.98 19.82 -1.77
N ALA A 317 39.67 19.85 -2.90
CA ALA A 317 40.90 19.09 -3.06
C ALA A 317 41.94 19.57 -2.04
N ALA A 318 42.61 18.63 -1.38
CA ALA A 318 43.77 18.93 -0.57
C ALA A 318 44.80 19.67 -1.46
N PRO A 319 45.44 20.73 -0.94
CA PRO A 319 46.47 21.42 -1.71
C PRO A 319 47.54 20.41 -2.13
N SER A 320 47.76 20.30 -3.44
CA SER A 320 48.83 19.46 -3.97
C SER A 320 50.13 19.86 -3.28
N PRO A 321 50.93 18.91 -2.75
CA PRO A 321 52.25 19.27 -2.27
C PRO A 321 52.98 19.95 -3.43
N SER A 322 53.35 21.23 -3.24
CA SER A 322 54.27 21.89 -4.17
C SER A 322 55.45 20.95 -4.37
N PRO A 323 55.92 20.72 -5.61
CA PRO A 323 57.07 19.85 -5.83
C PRO A 323 58.22 20.38 -4.97
N SER A 324 58.55 19.64 -3.91
CA SER A 324 59.74 19.90 -3.13
C SER A 324 60.89 19.71 -4.10
N ALA A 325 61.69 20.76 -4.29
CA ALA A 325 62.82 20.74 -5.19
C ALA A 325 63.65 19.47 -4.91
N SER A 326 63.79 18.63 -5.94
CA SER A 326 64.72 17.51 -5.88
C SER A 326 66.08 18.02 -5.39
N PRO A 327 66.71 17.39 -4.38
CA PRO A 327 68.05 17.80 -3.99
C PRO A 327 68.97 17.63 -5.20
N ALA A 328 69.58 18.74 -5.62
CA ALA A 328 70.56 18.76 -6.70
C ALA A 328 71.75 17.88 -6.29
N VAL A 329 71.91 16.74 -6.96
CA VAL A 329 73.12 15.93 -6.86
C VAL A 329 74.26 16.70 -7.53
N SER A 330 75.22 17.19 -6.73
CA SER A 330 76.48 17.75 -7.24
C SER A 330 77.38 16.66 -7.82
N PRO A 331 78.11 16.93 -8.92
CA PRO A 331 78.94 15.93 -9.57
C PRO A 331 80.24 15.74 -8.78
N SER A 332 80.57 14.49 -8.45
CA SER A 332 81.91 14.11 -7.97
C SER A 332 82.60 13.24 -9.01
N ALA A 333 83.86 13.55 -9.25
CA ALA A 333 84.67 13.06 -10.37
C ALA A 333 85.00 11.55 -10.27
N SER A 334 84.92 10.89 -11.43
CA SER A 334 85.64 9.64 -11.77
C SER A 334 87.06 10.00 -12.27
N PRO A 335 88.03 9.08 -12.51
CA PRO A 335 87.87 7.61 -12.72
C PRO A 335 89.02 6.71 -12.16
N SER A 336 88.86 5.38 -12.21
CA SER A 336 89.85 4.47 -12.87
C SER A 336 89.36 3.01 -12.98
N ALA A 337 89.82 2.34 -14.06
CA ALA A 337 89.44 1.05 -14.65
C ALA A 337 89.82 -0.20 -13.80
N GLU A 338 89.23 -1.41 -13.98
CA GLU A 338 89.50 -2.40 -15.06
C GLU A 338 88.52 -3.64 -15.02
N PRO A 339 88.54 -4.62 -15.97
CA PRO A 339 87.31 -5.19 -16.57
C PRO A 339 87.04 -6.72 -16.40
N SER A 340 85.73 -7.11 -16.55
CA SER A 340 85.08 -8.34 -17.12
C SER A 340 85.54 -9.79 -16.76
N PRO A 341 84.79 -10.90 -17.07
CA PRO A 341 83.54 -11.10 -17.85
C PRO A 341 82.44 -12.00 -17.16
N SER A 342 81.11 -11.84 -17.41
CA SER A 342 80.18 -12.45 -18.40
C SER A 342 79.45 -13.79 -18.01
N ALA A 343 78.11 -13.77 -18.23
CA ALA A 343 77.09 -14.82 -18.52
C ALA A 343 76.78 -15.93 -17.47
N GLU A 344 75.56 -16.46 -17.21
CA GLU A 344 74.38 -16.86 -18.04
C GLU A 344 73.04 -16.95 -17.21
N PRO A 345 71.86 -17.27 -17.82
CA PRO A 345 70.50 -17.00 -17.28
C PRO A 345 69.59 -18.21 -16.86
N SER A 346 68.48 -17.89 -16.16
CA SER A 346 67.16 -18.60 -16.04
C SER A 346 67.07 -19.98 -15.30
N PRO A 347 65.90 -20.49 -14.82
CA PRO A 347 64.54 -20.35 -15.38
C PRO A 347 63.30 -20.14 -14.44
N THR A 348 62.24 -19.67 -15.11
CA THR A 348 60.76 -19.87 -15.03
C THR A 348 60.08 -20.57 -13.83
N PRO A 349 58.94 -20.04 -13.32
CA PRO A 349 58.07 -20.72 -12.35
C PRO A 349 57.03 -21.66 -12.98
N GLU A 350 56.72 -22.73 -12.25
CA GLU A 350 55.88 -23.88 -12.60
C GLU A 350 54.37 -23.57 -12.49
N VAL A 351 53.61 -24.10 -13.46
CA VAL A 351 52.15 -24.00 -13.62
C VAL A 351 51.46 -25.04 -12.73
N THR A 352 50.43 -24.64 -11.98
CA THR A 352 49.51 -25.57 -11.29
C THR A 352 48.16 -25.61 -12.02
N PRO A 353 47.55 -26.79 -12.25
CA PRO A 353 46.42 -26.93 -13.15
C PRO A 353 45.06 -26.63 -12.51
N GLU A 354 44.18 -26.23 -13.42
CA GLU A 354 42.76 -25.88 -13.32
C GLU A 354 41.88 -27.09 -12.94
N ILE A 355 40.84 -26.86 -12.14
CA ILE A 355 39.77 -27.83 -11.84
C ILE A 355 38.44 -27.23 -12.31
N THR A 356 37.75 -27.95 -13.19
CA THR A 356 36.36 -27.72 -13.62
C THR A 356 35.48 -28.86 -13.09
N PRO A 357 34.28 -28.56 -12.56
CA PRO A 357 33.02 -29.08 -13.15
C PRO A 357 31.86 -28.04 -13.02
N GLU A 358 30.69 -28.05 -13.66
CA GLU A 358 29.93 -28.86 -14.64
C GLU A 358 28.78 -27.93 -15.17
N PRO A 359 27.99 -28.30 -16.21
CA PRO A 359 27.20 -27.33 -17.01
C PRO A 359 25.85 -26.91 -16.40
N THR A 360 25.56 -25.61 -16.46
CA THR A 360 24.25 -25.02 -16.14
C THR A 360 23.25 -25.20 -17.29
N ALA A 361 22.01 -25.60 -16.97
CA ALA A 361 20.91 -25.76 -17.91
C ALA A 361 20.49 -24.42 -18.56
N ALA A 362 20.13 -24.48 -19.85
CA ALA A 362 19.70 -23.33 -20.65
C ALA A 362 18.32 -22.78 -20.23
N PRO A 363 18.08 -21.45 -20.34
CA PRO A 363 16.79 -20.85 -20.01
C PRO A 363 15.73 -21.05 -21.12
N THR A 364 14.50 -21.27 -20.69
CA THR A 364 13.26 -21.29 -21.50
C THR A 364 12.91 -19.88 -22.00
N PRO A 365 12.45 -19.69 -23.26
CA PRO A 365 12.10 -18.37 -23.78
C PRO A 365 10.79 -17.81 -23.17
N GLU A 366 10.78 -16.48 -22.91
CA GLU A 366 9.63 -15.71 -22.43
C GLU A 366 8.47 -15.64 -23.46
N PRO A 367 7.20 -15.59 -23.01
CA PRO A 367 6.06 -15.37 -23.90
C PRO A 367 5.95 -13.89 -24.33
N THR A 368 5.58 -13.69 -25.60
CA THR A 368 5.34 -12.38 -26.24
C THR A 368 4.13 -11.66 -25.63
N PRO A 369 4.21 -10.34 -25.36
CA PRO A 369 3.07 -9.57 -24.84
C PRO A 369 1.98 -9.31 -25.89
N THR A 370 0.72 -9.47 -25.48
CA THR A 370 -0.51 -9.11 -26.22
C THR A 370 -0.71 -7.59 -26.22
N PRO A 371 -1.18 -6.95 -27.32
CA PRO A 371 -1.34 -5.50 -27.38
C PRO A 371 -2.47 -4.96 -26.48
N GLU A 372 -2.22 -3.81 -25.85
CA GLU A 372 -3.19 -3.06 -25.03
C GLU A 372 -4.34 -2.45 -25.88
N PRO A 373 -5.56 -2.35 -25.32
CA PRO A 373 -6.68 -1.63 -25.96
C PRO A 373 -6.49 -0.10 -25.90
N PRO A 374 -7.05 0.67 -26.86
CA PRO A 374 -6.83 2.11 -26.96
C PRO A 374 -7.48 2.90 -25.81
N THR A 375 -6.78 3.93 -25.35
CA THR A 375 -7.22 4.89 -24.33
C THR A 375 -8.41 5.72 -24.81
N PRO A 376 -9.50 5.86 -24.04
CA PRO A 376 -10.62 6.74 -24.39
C PRO A 376 -10.23 8.22 -24.26
N GLU A 377 -10.72 9.06 -25.18
CA GLU A 377 -10.52 10.51 -25.20
C GLU A 377 -11.13 11.22 -23.97
N PRO A 378 -10.54 12.34 -23.51
CA PRO A 378 -11.01 13.07 -22.34
C PRO A 378 -12.34 13.80 -22.58
N THR A 379 -13.30 13.59 -21.68
CA THR A 379 -14.57 14.33 -21.62
C THR A 379 -14.34 15.82 -21.31
N PRO A 380 -15.00 16.77 -22.01
CA PRO A 380 -14.86 18.19 -21.75
C PRO A 380 -15.37 18.61 -20.36
N LYS A 381 -14.68 19.58 -19.77
CA LYS A 381 -14.92 20.14 -18.43
C LYS A 381 -16.27 20.89 -18.37
N PRO A 382 -17.06 20.83 -17.26
CA PRO A 382 -18.36 21.49 -17.20
C PRO A 382 -18.24 23.01 -17.11
N THR A 383 -19.04 23.73 -17.91
CA THR A 383 -19.19 25.20 -17.86
C THR A 383 -20.21 25.60 -16.80
N LYS A 384 -19.94 26.69 -16.08
CA LYS A 384 -20.82 27.28 -15.03
C LYS A 384 -21.98 28.09 -15.63
N GLU A 385 -22.86 27.46 -16.39
CA GLU A 385 -24.15 28.08 -16.76
C GLU A 385 -25.30 27.28 -16.14
N PRO A 386 -26.26 27.94 -15.45
CA PRO A 386 -27.41 27.25 -14.87
C PRO A 386 -28.30 26.69 -15.98
N THR A 387 -28.54 25.38 -15.93
CA THR A 387 -29.56 24.71 -16.73
C THR A 387 -30.94 25.17 -16.22
N PRO A 388 -31.92 25.53 -17.08
CA PRO A 388 -33.25 25.93 -16.64
C PRO A 388 -33.96 24.77 -15.92
N GLU A 389 -34.67 25.10 -14.84
CA GLU A 389 -35.44 24.15 -14.03
C GLU A 389 -36.45 23.37 -14.87
N PRO A 390 -36.59 22.04 -14.66
CA PRO A 390 -37.68 21.27 -15.26
C PRO A 390 -39.03 21.67 -14.63
N PRO A 391 -40.14 21.61 -15.39
CA PRO A 391 -41.46 21.96 -14.87
C PRO A 391 -41.90 21.01 -13.76
N THR A 392 -42.53 21.57 -12.73
CA THR A 392 -43.12 20.87 -11.59
C THR A 392 -44.12 19.79 -12.05
N PRO A 393 -44.03 18.54 -11.57
CA PRO A 393 -45.01 17.51 -11.91
C PRO A 393 -46.39 17.84 -11.33
N GLU A 394 -47.44 17.65 -12.13
CA GLU A 394 -48.83 17.79 -11.69
C GLU A 394 -49.17 16.78 -10.57
N PRO A 395 -50.06 17.15 -9.63
CA PRO A 395 -50.50 16.24 -8.57
C PRO A 395 -51.27 15.04 -9.14
N PRO A 396 -51.15 13.85 -8.53
CA PRO A 396 -51.83 12.66 -9.02
C PRO A 396 -53.34 12.80 -8.95
N THR A 397 -54.02 12.31 -9.99
CA THR A 397 -55.48 12.22 -10.06
C THR A 397 -55.99 11.26 -8.97
N PRO A 398 -57.04 11.62 -8.20
CA PRO A 398 -57.58 10.74 -7.17
C PRO A 398 -58.13 9.44 -7.76
N GLU A 399 -57.83 8.31 -7.12
CA GLU A 399 -58.36 6.99 -7.47
C GLU A 399 -59.90 6.95 -7.39
N PRO A 400 -60.58 6.26 -8.32
CA PRO A 400 -62.02 6.05 -8.21
C PRO A 400 -62.36 5.14 -7.02
N PRO A 401 -63.51 5.35 -6.36
CA PRO A 401 -63.89 4.58 -5.18
C PRO A 401 -64.12 3.09 -5.52
N THR A 402 -63.65 2.23 -4.63
CA THR A 402 -63.87 0.78 -4.66
C THR A 402 -65.37 0.44 -4.65
N PRO A 403 -65.87 -0.42 -5.55
CA PRO A 403 -67.28 -0.81 -5.56
C PRO A 403 -67.64 -1.67 -4.33
N GLU A 404 -68.79 -1.39 -3.72
CA GLU A 404 -69.36 -2.17 -2.61
C GLU A 404 -69.63 -3.64 -3.00
N PRO A 405 -69.45 -4.59 -2.08
CA PRO A 405 -69.76 -6.00 -2.32
C PRO A 405 -71.29 -6.20 -2.48
N SER A 406 -71.67 -6.96 -3.51
CA SER A 406 -73.07 -7.33 -3.75
C SER A 406 -73.60 -8.25 -2.64
N PRO A 407 -74.88 -8.10 -2.22
CA PRO A 407 -75.47 -8.95 -1.19
C PRO A 407 -75.65 -10.39 -1.70
N PRO A 408 -75.61 -11.39 -0.80
CA PRO A 408 -75.80 -12.78 -1.18
C PRO A 408 -77.26 -13.04 -1.62
N PRO A 409 -77.48 -13.98 -2.56
CA PRO A 409 -78.83 -14.34 -2.97
C PRO A 409 -79.58 -15.00 -1.80
N SER A 410 -80.80 -14.51 -1.53
CA SER A 410 -81.72 -15.13 -0.58
C SER A 410 -82.36 -16.40 -1.17
N PRO A 411 -82.68 -17.41 -0.35
CA PRO A 411 -83.31 -18.65 -0.81
C PRO A 411 -84.75 -18.47 -1.30
#